data_AF-A0A6M2CP86-F1
#
_entry.id   AF-A0A6M2CP86-F1
#
_cell.length_a   1.000
_cell.length_b   1.000
_cell.length_c   1.000
_cell.angle_alpha   90.00
_cell.angle_beta   90.00
_cell.angle_gamma   90.00
#
_symmetry.space_group_name_H-M   'P 1'
#
loop_
_entity.id
_entity.type
_entity.pdbx_description
1 polymer ?
#
loop_
_entity_poly.entity_id
_entity_poly.type
_entity_poly.pdbx_seq_one_letter_code
_entity_poly.pdbx_strand_id
1 'polypeptide(L)'
;GHYGRGFKVATKLRDFFLSPTSMAGSSMVSSLKASLDIDVRFSEGRCGKVLPLATSAYQEGLPTHYTAEYHERKLARAFQMFSTHARGPAFQRYAQQLKEDCDLVWKSGRQMCEVLSLTGNHCINPVHRTPENADEVRIEECPLLMPHRSQMVLVSTCNCGRQQSTREDPFILKAANYDFYLRVSADCCAVLERINFPAFEPSTADQEQAAADESEAPHVELEPPRSRSRAKSLSHSESSSRSASPLSESDFSSQSPVSSNDSDSASSDHDDSDKSISLSDAQTQQTDDPDDDDAAKAALVPSNTEYLPGMLHSLSPPGLLPSYSAWSLVCLGPSSLYSHNIGIQDQPGFVAGTNFLLPWDVAVKVDKDRWPSLWEGKRAQTWKGKKNAKGDGMQFTVKVFIGVEYECHHGHRFMCSSPERMLRTTSTGLVKDNANKIANSHMPLYFPCLCRSAKPQVAQLMRLHIVTPKAPVHVTLNPRVQPGPSAPVFFPGNKEPVKLSQSAYWVLRLPFVYEGDAGPYLPPRDGAPCEGARLLSGCYGIVEQTPIR
;
A
#
# COMPACT_ATOMS: atom_id res chain seq x y z
N GLY A 1 57.64 -75.99 -13.09
CA GLY A 1 56.48 -76.10 -12.17
C GLY A 1 56.52 -75.18 -10.94
N HIS A 2 57.39 -74.16 -10.87
CA HIS A 2 57.49 -73.26 -9.70
C HIS A 2 56.68 -71.96 -9.83
N TYR A 3 56.55 -71.38 -11.02
CA TYR A 3 55.79 -70.14 -11.25
C TYR A 3 54.27 -70.27 -10.99
N GLY A 4 53.66 -71.41 -11.32
CA GLY A 4 52.22 -71.63 -11.13
C GLY A 4 51.76 -71.78 -9.67
N ARG A 5 52.65 -72.11 -8.73
CA ARG A 5 52.32 -72.17 -7.29
C ARG A 5 52.34 -70.79 -6.66
N GLY A 6 53.32 -69.95 -6.99
CA GLY A 6 53.40 -68.57 -6.53
C GLY A 6 52.18 -67.76 -6.99
N PHE A 7 51.77 -67.91 -8.26
CA PHE A 7 50.58 -67.23 -8.77
C PHE A 7 49.31 -67.63 -8.02
N LYS A 8 49.07 -68.93 -7.79
CA LYS A 8 47.89 -69.41 -7.04
C LYS A 8 47.85 -68.90 -5.59
N VAL A 9 49.00 -68.79 -4.92
CA VAL A 9 49.08 -68.24 -3.56
C VAL A 9 48.78 -66.74 -3.58
N ALA A 10 49.34 -66.00 -4.54
CA ALA A 10 49.09 -64.57 -4.69
C ALA A 10 47.60 -64.27 -4.99
N THR A 11 46.95 -65.07 -5.85
CA THR A 11 45.51 -64.94 -6.13
C THR A 11 44.67 -65.16 -4.88
N LYS A 12 44.96 -66.21 -4.09
CA LYS A 12 44.24 -66.49 -2.83
C LYS A 12 44.44 -65.39 -1.78
N LEU A 13 45.65 -64.84 -1.65
CA LEU A 13 45.93 -63.73 -0.73
C LEU A 13 45.23 -62.45 -1.16
N ARG A 14 45.27 -62.12 -2.46
CA ARG A 14 44.53 -60.99 -3.02
C ARG A 14 43.03 -61.14 -2.73
N ASP A 15 42.46 -62.30 -2.99
CA ASP A 15 41.04 -62.53 -2.76
C ASP A 15 40.71 -62.51 -1.26
N PHE A 16 41.61 -62.94 -0.37
CA PHE A 16 41.41 -62.86 1.07
C PHE A 16 41.37 -61.41 1.62
N PHE A 17 42.20 -60.52 1.09
CA PHE A 17 42.28 -59.11 1.56
C PHE A 17 41.37 -58.15 0.78
N LEU A 18 41.06 -58.43 -0.49
CA LEU A 18 40.33 -57.50 -1.37
C LEU A 18 38.92 -57.97 -1.73
N SER A 19 38.54 -59.22 -1.45
CA SER A 19 37.17 -59.70 -1.70
C SER A 19 36.23 -59.33 -0.55
N PRO A 20 35.01 -58.82 -0.84
CA PRO A 20 34.01 -58.53 0.19
C PRO A 20 33.46 -59.78 0.90
N THR A 21 33.74 -60.99 0.40
CA THR A 21 33.22 -62.26 0.96
C THR A 21 34.01 -62.78 2.17
N SER A 22 35.22 -62.25 2.44
CA SER A 22 36.08 -62.67 3.55
C SER A 22 35.89 -61.76 4.78
N MET A 23 35.10 -62.23 5.76
CA MET A 23 34.83 -61.47 7.01
C MET A 23 36.10 -61.15 7.81
N ALA A 24 37.05 -62.08 7.88
CA ALA A 24 38.29 -61.91 8.64
C ALA A 24 39.28 -60.95 7.95
N GLY A 25 39.40 -61.02 6.62
CA GLY A 25 40.23 -60.09 5.84
C GLY A 25 39.67 -58.67 5.86
N SER A 26 38.34 -58.53 5.70
CA SER A 26 37.64 -57.25 5.80
C SER A 26 37.79 -56.60 7.19
N SER A 27 37.71 -57.39 8.27
CA SER A 27 37.92 -56.91 9.64
C SER A 27 39.33 -56.36 9.87
N MET A 28 40.37 -57.09 9.42
CA MET A 28 41.77 -56.62 9.54
C MET A 28 42.02 -55.35 8.72
N VAL A 29 41.51 -55.30 7.48
CA VAL A 29 41.61 -54.11 6.63
C VAL A 29 40.88 -52.91 7.24
N SER A 30 39.72 -53.13 7.87
CA SER A 30 38.96 -52.07 8.55
C SER A 30 39.68 -51.56 9.80
N SER A 31 40.32 -52.45 10.58
CA SER A 31 41.13 -52.07 11.73
C SER A 31 42.40 -51.29 11.33
N LEU A 32 43.06 -51.70 10.24
CA LEU A 32 44.19 -50.96 9.67
C LEU A 32 43.77 -49.59 9.14
N LYS A 33 42.64 -49.50 8.41
CA LYS A 33 42.07 -48.21 7.97
C LYS A 33 41.78 -47.30 9.16
N ALA A 34 41.11 -47.80 10.20
CA ALA A 34 40.85 -47.04 11.42
C ALA A 34 42.11 -46.55 12.16
N SER A 35 43.24 -47.24 11.98
CA SER A 35 44.55 -46.84 12.53
C SER A 35 45.29 -45.82 11.66
N LEU A 36 45.00 -45.78 10.36
CA LEU A 36 45.58 -44.86 9.38
C LEU A 36 44.74 -43.58 9.20
N ASP A 37 43.44 -43.63 9.49
CA ASP A 37 42.48 -42.52 9.39
C ASP A 37 42.61 -41.50 10.55
N ILE A 38 43.83 -41.19 10.96
CA ILE A 38 44.12 -40.24 12.04
C ILE A 38 43.55 -38.85 11.71
N ASP A 39 43.65 -38.42 10.45
CA ASP A 39 43.14 -37.13 9.97
C ASP A 39 41.61 -37.05 10.04
N VAL A 40 40.92 -38.15 9.74
CA VAL A 40 39.45 -38.23 9.84
C VAL A 40 39.04 -38.17 11.31
N ARG A 41 39.65 -38.97 12.19
CA ARG A 41 39.33 -38.97 13.63
C ARG A 41 39.64 -37.64 14.31
N PHE A 42 40.76 -37.00 13.93
CA PHE A 42 41.10 -35.66 14.40
C PHE A 42 40.07 -34.63 13.92
N SER A 43 39.67 -34.70 12.65
CA SER A 43 38.65 -33.83 12.08
C SER A 43 37.30 -34.00 12.75
N GLU A 44 36.83 -35.24 12.96
CA GLU A 44 35.59 -35.56 13.67
C GLU A 44 35.62 -35.06 15.12
N GLY A 45 36.71 -35.31 15.85
CA GLY A 45 36.85 -34.86 17.24
C GLY A 45 36.89 -33.33 17.37
N ARG A 46 37.48 -32.64 16.40
CA ARG A 46 37.53 -31.16 16.36
C ARG A 46 36.16 -30.59 15.97
N CYS A 47 35.57 -31.06 14.88
CA CYS A 47 34.25 -30.60 14.42
C CYS A 47 33.17 -30.90 15.46
N GLY A 48 33.19 -32.07 16.10
CA GLY A 48 32.25 -32.44 17.16
C GLY A 48 32.36 -31.57 18.42
N LYS A 49 33.54 -31.03 18.74
CA LYS A 49 33.70 -30.05 19.85
C LYS A 49 33.25 -28.65 19.48
N VAL A 50 33.43 -28.25 18.21
CA VAL A 50 33.11 -26.89 17.74
C VAL A 50 31.63 -26.75 17.40
N LEU A 51 30.99 -27.80 16.89
CA LEU A 51 29.57 -27.83 16.54
C LEU A 51 28.67 -27.27 17.68
N PRO A 52 28.71 -27.77 18.93
CA PRO A 52 27.86 -27.25 19.99
C PRO A 52 28.14 -25.77 20.35
N LEU A 53 29.38 -25.29 20.17
CA LEU A 53 29.72 -23.88 20.37
C LEU A 53 29.08 -23.00 19.28
N ALA A 54 29.13 -23.43 18.03
CA ALA A 54 28.50 -22.74 16.91
C ALA A 54 26.97 -22.74 17.03
N THR A 55 26.36 -23.87 17.41
CA THR A 55 24.92 -23.98 17.68
C THR A 55 24.50 -23.09 18.85
N SER A 56 25.29 -23.02 19.92
CA SER A 56 25.03 -22.12 21.04
C SER A 56 25.09 -20.65 20.62
N ALA A 57 26.05 -20.28 19.77
CA ALA A 57 26.16 -18.91 19.23
C ALA A 57 24.98 -18.53 18.32
N TYR A 58 24.38 -19.50 17.62
CA TYR A 58 23.13 -19.29 16.89
C TYR A 58 21.96 -19.02 17.86
N GLN A 59 21.82 -19.84 18.90
CA GLN A 59 20.71 -19.79 19.86
C GLN A 59 20.75 -18.58 20.81
N GLU A 60 21.90 -17.90 20.91
CA GLU A 60 22.08 -16.75 21.76
C GLU A 60 21.27 -15.54 21.27
N GLY A 61 20.42 -15.00 22.17
CA GLY A 61 19.65 -13.78 21.93
C GLY A 61 18.66 -13.86 20.78
N LEU A 62 18.07 -15.03 20.53
CA LEU A 62 17.04 -15.18 19.50
C LEU A 62 15.70 -14.55 19.94
N PRO A 63 15.05 -13.76 19.07
CA PRO A 63 13.66 -13.35 19.26
C PRO A 63 12.70 -14.55 19.39
N THR A 64 11.48 -14.30 19.89
CA THR A 64 10.43 -15.33 19.95
C THR A 64 10.10 -15.87 18.56
N HIS A 65 9.91 -14.97 17.59
CA HIS A 65 9.71 -15.27 16.19
C HIS A 65 10.54 -14.31 15.33
N TYR A 66 11.10 -14.77 14.22
CA TYR A 66 11.95 -13.96 13.33
C TYR A 66 11.89 -14.42 11.86
N THR A 67 12.30 -13.52 10.95
CA THR A 67 12.31 -13.74 9.49
C THR A 67 13.39 -14.73 9.04
N ALA A 68 13.23 -15.25 7.83
CA ALA A 68 14.22 -16.00 7.08
C ALA A 68 15.53 -15.21 6.92
N GLU A 69 15.46 -13.92 6.62
CA GLU A 69 16.66 -13.06 6.51
C GLU A 69 17.43 -12.99 7.85
N TYR A 70 16.72 -12.86 8.98
CA TYR A 70 17.35 -12.87 10.30
C TYR A 70 17.98 -14.23 10.61
N HIS A 71 17.27 -15.31 10.28
CA HIS A 71 17.75 -16.69 10.38
C HIS A 71 19.06 -16.88 9.60
N GLU A 72 19.07 -16.53 8.30
CA GLU A 72 20.23 -16.66 7.42
C GLU A 72 21.43 -15.87 7.92
N ARG A 73 21.22 -14.64 8.40
CA ARG A 73 22.30 -13.82 8.97
C ARG A 73 22.86 -14.44 10.26
N LYS A 74 22.00 -14.99 11.13
CA LYS A 74 22.44 -15.70 12.34
C LYS A 74 23.16 -17.00 12.01
N LEU A 75 22.65 -17.76 11.05
CA LEU A 75 23.27 -18.98 10.54
C LEU A 75 24.65 -18.69 9.94
N ALA A 76 24.78 -17.63 9.13
CA ALA A 76 26.05 -17.21 8.57
C ALA A 76 27.08 -16.87 9.66
N ARG A 77 26.66 -16.19 10.73
CA ARG A 77 27.53 -15.91 11.90
C ARG A 77 27.95 -17.19 12.62
N ALA A 78 27.02 -18.12 12.85
CA ALA A 78 27.33 -19.41 13.45
C ALA A 78 28.28 -20.23 12.56
N PHE A 79 28.06 -20.20 11.25
CA PHE A 79 28.92 -20.84 10.27
C PHE A 79 30.33 -20.23 10.24
N GLN A 80 30.46 -18.91 10.34
CA GLN A 80 31.76 -18.24 10.43
C GLN A 80 32.54 -18.65 11.69
N MET A 81 31.85 -18.77 12.83
CA MET A 81 32.47 -19.29 14.05
C MET A 81 32.91 -20.74 13.86
N PHE A 82 32.06 -21.57 13.26
CA PHE A 82 32.38 -22.97 12.94
C PHE A 82 33.59 -23.07 12.00
N SER A 83 33.61 -22.31 10.90
CA SER A 83 34.68 -22.28 9.91
C SER A 83 35.98 -21.72 10.45
N THR A 84 35.97 -20.98 11.55
CA THR A 84 37.20 -20.50 12.20
C THR A 84 37.92 -21.63 12.94
N HIS A 85 37.16 -22.51 13.61
CA HIS A 85 37.72 -23.53 14.52
C HIS A 85 37.70 -24.96 13.98
N ALA A 86 36.77 -25.32 13.08
CA ALA A 86 36.67 -26.66 12.50
C ALA A 86 37.62 -26.83 11.29
N ARG A 87 38.22 -28.01 11.13
CA ARG A 87 39.20 -28.32 10.07
C ARG A 87 39.14 -29.81 9.69
N GLY A 88 39.56 -30.13 8.46
CA GLY A 88 39.79 -31.50 7.99
C GLY A 88 38.64 -32.09 7.15
N PRO A 89 38.72 -33.37 6.77
CA PRO A 89 37.81 -34.01 5.81
C PRO A 89 36.36 -34.13 6.31
N ALA A 90 36.12 -34.14 7.61
CA ALA A 90 34.76 -34.20 8.17
C ALA A 90 34.04 -32.84 8.18
N PHE A 91 34.72 -31.74 7.81
CA PHE A 91 34.19 -30.38 7.91
C PHE A 91 32.83 -30.21 7.22
N GLN A 92 32.70 -30.64 5.97
CA GLN A 92 31.48 -30.45 5.18
C GLN A 92 30.26 -31.14 5.80
N ARG A 93 30.45 -32.35 6.33
CA ARG A 93 29.38 -33.10 7.00
C ARG A 93 28.87 -32.37 8.25
N TYR A 94 29.78 -31.90 9.10
CA TYR A 94 29.40 -31.18 10.32
C TYR A 94 28.87 -29.77 10.04
N ALA A 95 29.35 -29.13 8.97
CA ALA A 95 28.80 -27.87 8.48
C ALA A 95 27.34 -28.02 8.03
N GLN A 96 27.01 -29.09 7.31
CA GLN A 96 25.65 -29.41 6.93
C GLN A 96 24.78 -29.70 8.16
N GLN A 97 25.30 -30.47 9.11
CA GLN A 97 24.61 -30.74 10.38
C GLN A 97 24.30 -29.45 11.15
N LEU A 98 25.25 -28.51 11.23
CA LEU A 98 25.03 -27.19 11.85
C LEU A 98 23.85 -26.45 11.20
N LYS A 99 23.78 -26.47 9.86
CA LYS A 99 22.67 -25.85 9.12
C LYS A 99 21.34 -26.54 9.45
N GLU A 100 21.29 -27.85 9.37
CA GLU A 100 20.07 -28.64 9.66
C GLU A 100 19.57 -28.41 11.09
N ASP A 101 20.48 -28.38 12.07
CA ASP A 101 20.15 -28.10 13.48
C ASP A 101 19.59 -26.68 13.65
N CYS A 102 20.17 -25.68 12.98
CA CYS A 102 19.67 -24.30 13.04
C CYS A 102 18.32 -24.14 12.32
N ASP A 103 18.16 -24.77 11.15
CA ASP A 103 16.91 -24.79 10.38
C ASP A 103 15.78 -25.41 11.21
N LEU A 104 16.07 -26.49 11.94
CA LEU A 104 15.12 -27.16 12.82
C LEU A 104 14.66 -26.24 13.95
N VAL A 105 15.57 -25.48 14.58
CA VAL A 105 15.23 -24.51 15.63
C VAL A 105 14.35 -23.38 15.07
N TRP A 106 14.57 -22.94 13.83
CA TRP A 106 13.74 -21.91 13.22
C TRP A 106 12.35 -22.44 12.86
N LYS A 107 12.29 -23.62 12.22
CA LYS A 107 11.04 -24.30 11.83
C LYS A 107 10.23 -24.84 13.01
N SER A 108 10.81 -24.96 14.20
CA SER A 108 10.11 -25.37 15.42
C SER A 108 9.27 -24.23 16.03
N GLY A 109 8.43 -23.59 15.21
CA GLY A 109 7.49 -22.55 15.64
C GLY A 109 8.11 -21.17 15.91
N ARG A 110 9.33 -20.88 15.42
CA ARG A 110 9.97 -19.56 15.55
C ARG A 110 9.91 -18.72 14.27
N GLN A 111 9.17 -19.19 13.26
CA GLN A 111 9.00 -18.47 12.00
C GLN A 111 8.00 -17.32 12.20
N MET A 112 8.39 -16.12 11.75
CA MET A 112 7.50 -14.96 11.71
C MET A 112 6.78 -14.88 10.36
N CYS A 113 5.55 -14.39 10.36
CA CYS A 113 4.85 -14.07 9.13
C CYS A 113 5.53 -12.91 8.40
N GLU A 114 5.96 -13.12 7.16
CA GLU A 114 6.71 -12.14 6.37
C GLU A 114 5.83 -11.29 5.44
N VAL A 115 4.50 -11.48 5.51
CA VAL A 115 3.55 -10.68 4.75
C VAL A 115 3.69 -9.22 5.17
N LEU A 116 3.79 -8.35 4.16
CA LEU A 116 3.84 -6.91 4.34
C LEU A 116 2.44 -6.33 4.30
N SER A 117 2.20 -5.33 5.14
CA SER A 117 1.02 -4.47 5.02
C SER A 117 1.08 -3.66 3.74
N LEU A 118 -0.05 -3.06 3.36
CA LEU A 118 -0.15 -2.19 2.19
C LEU A 118 0.58 -0.85 2.39
N THR A 119 1.19 -0.62 3.56
CA THR A 119 2.11 0.49 3.83
C THR A 119 3.57 0.03 3.96
N GLY A 120 3.85 -1.27 3.80
CA GLY A 120 5.19 -1.84 3.74
C GLY A 120 5.78 -2.30 5.08
N ASN A 121 4.95 -2.55 6.10
CA ASN A 121 5.39 -3.03 7.42
C ASN A 121 5.10 -4.52 7.59
N HIS A 122 5.99 -5.25 8.27
CA HIS A 122 5.82 -6.69 8.47
C HIS A 122 4.67 -7.01 9.44
N CYS A 123 4.01 -8.15 9.19
CA CYS A 123 3.17 -8.78 10.19
C CYS A 123 4.00 -9.15 11.44
N ILE A 124 3.41 -8.98 12.62
CA ILE A 124 4.08 -9.24 13.91
C ILE A 124 3.74 -10.61 14.49
N ASN A 125 2.84 -11.32 13.84
CA ASN A 125 2.40 -12.65 14.27
C ASN A 125 3.39 -13.71 13.79
N PRO A 126 3.49 -14.86 14.49
CA PRO A 126 4.10 -16.07 13.93
C PRO A 126 3.41 -16.45 12.62
N VAL A 127 4.03 -17.33 11.82
CA VAL A 127 3.39 -17.87 10.62
C VAL A 127 1.96 -18.37 10.95
N HIS A 128 0.98 -17.85 10.21
CA HIS A 128 -0.45 -18.02 10.49
C HIS A 128 -1.27 -17.94 9.20
N ARG A 129 -2.50 -18.45 9.26
CA ARG A 129 -3.54 -18.26 8.22
C ARG A 129 -4.42 -17.08 8.57
N THR A 130 -4.95 -16.42 7.56
CA THR A 130 -5.99 -15.39 7.67
C THR A 130 -7.34 -16.02 7.33
N PRO A 131 -8.45 -15.37 7.72
CA PRO A 131 -9.78 -15.79 7.27
C PRO A 131 -9.91 -15.88 5.74
N GLU A 132 -9.13 -15.09 5.00
CA GLU A 132 -9.18 -15.01 3.53
C GLU A 132 -8.45 -16.18 2.85
N ASN A 133 -7.42 -16.76 3.48
CA ASN A 133 -6.64 -17.87 2.94
C ASN A 133 -6.83 -19.19 3.72
N ALA A 134 -7.85 -19.25 4.58
CA ALA A 134 -8.09 -20.37 5.47
C ALA A 134 -8.27 -21.70 4.71
N ASP A 135 -8.87 -21.62 3.51
CA ASP A 135 -9.16 -22.77 2.65
C ASP A 135 -7.99 -23.18 1.75
N GLU A 136 -7.07 -22.24 1.45
CA GLU A 136 -5.92 -22.48 0.59
C GLU A 136 -4.77 -23.17 1.32
N VAL A 137 -4.58 -22.85 2.60
CA VAL A 137 -3.45 -23.34 3.40
C VAL A 137 -3.94 -24.40 4.40
N ARG A 138 -3.27 -25.55 4.41
CA ARG A 138 -3.63 -26.68 5.27
C ARG A 138 -3.42 -26.36 6.75
N ILE A 139 -4.35 -26.83 7.59
CA ILE A 139 -4.29 -26.66 9.06
C ILE A 139 -3.00 -27.23 9.65
N GLU A 140 -2.52 -28.33 9.10
CA GLU A 140 -1.30 -29.03 9.55
C GLU A 140 -0.03 -28.19 9.37
N GLU A 141 0.00 -27.31 8.35
CA GLU A 141 1.14 -26.45 8.06
C GLU A 141 1.11 -25.18 8.91
N CYS A 142 -0.08 -24.65 9.21
CA CYS A 142 -0.27 -23.39 9.91
C CYS A 142 -1.52 -23.45 10.83
N PRO A 143 -1.39 -23.89 12.09
CA PRO A 143 -2.56 -24.11 12.94
C PRO A 143 -3.24 -22.81 13.40
N LEU A 144 -2.52 -21.68 13.41
CA LEU A 144 -3.03 -20.39 13.87
C LEU A 144 -3.89 -19.72 12.79
N LEU A 145 -5.10 -19.31 13.14
CA LEU A 145 -6.02 -18.55 12.28
C LEU A 145 -6.28 -17.17 12.91
N MET A 146 -5.77 -16.12 12.29
CA MET A 146 -5.95 -14.74 12.74
C MET A 146 -5.66 -13.73 11.62
N PRO A 147 -6.25 -12.52 11.65
CA PRO A 147 -5.89 -11.48 10.70
C PRO A 147 -4.42 -11.05 10.85
N HIS A 148 -3.83 -10.57 9.75
CA HIS A 148 -2.53 -9.92 9.81
C HIS A 148 -2.59 -8.64 10.65
N ARG A 149 -1.48 -8.34 11.33
CA ARG A 149 -1.34 -7.17 12.19
C ARG A 149 0.09 -6.67 12.15
N SER A 150 0.29 -5.36 12.02
CA SER A 150 1.59 -4.73 12.22
C SER A 150 1.62 -3.97 13.55
N GLN A 151 2.79 -3.48 13.95
CA GLN A 151 2.94 -2.62 15.13
C GLN A 151 2.49 -1.18 14.86
N MET A 152 2.17 -0.84 13.61
CA MET A 152 1.87 0.53 13.21
C MET A 152 0.41 0.87 13.48
N VAL A 153 0.24 2.00 14.15
CA VAL A 153 -1.05 2.62 14.39
C VAL A 153 -1.01 4.02 13.79
N LEU A 154 -1.92 4.28 12.86
CA LEU A 154 -2.00 5.50 12.08
C LEU A 154 -3.17 6.35 12.58
N VAL A 155 -3.15 7.63 12.24
CA VAL A 155 -4.31 8.52 12.37
C VAL A 155 -4.81 8.85 10.99
N SER A 156 -6.12 8.73 10.78
CA SER A 156 -6.75 9.05 9.50
C SER A 156 -8.06 9.81 9.71
N THR A 157 -8.36 10.71 8.80
CA THR A 157 -9.53 11.58 8.85
C THR A 157 -10.66 11.00 7.99
N CYS A 158 -11.91 11.24 8.36
CA CYS A 158 -13.09 10.76 7.62
C CYS A 158 -13.22 11.37 6.21
N ASN A 159 -14.21 10.91 5.43
CA ASN A 159 -14.45 11.40 4.06
C ASN A 159 -14.63 12.92 3.99
N CYS A 160 -15.30 13.52 4.98
CA CYS A 160 -15.65 14.94 4.98
C CYS A 160 -14.60 15.84 5.66
N GLY A 161 -13.60 15.27 6.34
CA GLY A 161 -12.54 16.01 7.03
C GLY A 161 -12.87 16.47 8.46
N ARG A 162 -14.06 16.21 9.00
CA ARG A 162 -14.49 16.71 10.34
C ARG A 162 -14.07 15.82 11.52
N GLN A 163 -13.85 14.52 11.30
CA GLN A 163 -13.52 13.57 12.36
C GLN A 163 -12.20 12.85 12.07
N GLN A 164 -11.32 12.80 13.05
CA GLN A 164 -10.12 11.96 13.05
C GLN A 164 -10.36 10.70 13.88
N SER A 165 -9.81 9.58 13.42
CA SER A 165 -9.87 8.31 14.13
C SER A 165 -8.55 7.57 13.99
N THR A 166 -8.30 6.70 14.95
CA THR A 166 -7.19 5.76 14.91
C THR A 166 -7.47 4.69 13.84
N ARG A 167 -6.43 4.32 13.11
CA ARG A 167 -6.47 3.38 12.01
C ARG A 167 -5.36 2.35 12.18
N GLU A 168 -5.73 1.07 12.10
CA GLU A 168 -4.75 -0.01 12.02
C GLU A 168 -4.13 -0.06 10.63
N ASP A 169 -2.87 -0.50 10.56
CA ASP A 169 -2.16 -0.66 9.30
C ASP A 169 -2.80 -1.76 8.43
N PRO A 170 -3.35 -1.41 7.26
CA PRO A 170 -4.14 -2.35 6.48
C PRO A 170 -3.28 -3.37 5.74
N PHE A 171 -3.72 -4.62 5.74
CA PHE A 171 -3.18 -5.69 4.88
C PHE A 171 -4.08 -5.99 3.68
N ILE A 172 -5.32 -5.49 3.72
CA ILE A 172 -6.38 -5.77 2.75
C ILE A 172 -6.85 -4.46 2.14
N LEU A 173 -7.00 -4.42 0.82
CA LEU A 173 -7.33 -3.20 0.08
C LEU A 173 -8.69 -2.62 0.47
N LYS A 174 -9.68 -3.48 0.69
CA LYS A 174 -11.03 -3.09 1.15
C LYS A 174 -10.99 -2.45 2.53
N ALA A 175 -10.24 -3.06 3.47
CA ALA A 175 -10.01 -2.46 4.77
C ALA A 175 -9.32 -1.09 4.65
N ALA A 176 -8.43 -0.95 3.66
CA ALA A 176 -7.66 0.26 3.47
C ALA A 176 -8.49 1.44 2.92
N ASN A 177 -9.30 1.18 1.90
CA ASN A 177 -9.94 2.23 1.10
C ASN A 177 -11.44 2.37 1.35
N TYR A 178 -12.07 1.39 2.00
CA TYR A 178 -13.51 1.34 2.20
C TYR A 178 -13.90 1.16 3.68
N ASP A 179 -13.59 0.02 4.32
CA ASP A 179 -14.18 -0.33 5.63
C ASP A 179 -13.85 0.68 6.73
N PHE A 180 -12.61 1.19 6.76
CA PHE A 180 -12.22 2.26 7.68
C PHE A 180 -13.12 3.49 7.51
N TYR A 181 -13.31 3.94 6.27
CA TYR A 181 -14.08 5.14 5.99
C TYR A 181 -15.58 4.92 6.20
N LEU A 182 -16.10 3.73 5.92
CA LEU A 182 -17.47 3.37 6.21
C LEU A 182 -17.74 3.49 7.71
N ARG A 183 -16.89 2.87 8.54
CA ARG A 183 -16.97 2.91 10.01
C ARG A 183 -16.95 4.33 10.56
N VAL A 184 -15.94 5.12 10.18
CA VAL A 184 -15.81 6.51 10.67
C VAL A 184 -16.91 7.42 10.08
N SER A 185 -17.45 7.09 8.90
CA SER A 185 -18.54 7.87 8.32
C SER A 185 -19.84 7.71 9.09
N ALA A 186 -20.11 6.54 9.68
CA ALA A 186 -21.31 6.28 10.49
C ALA A 186 -21.45 7.31 11.62
N ASP A 187 -20.34 7.64 12.28
CA ASP A 187 -20.30 8.57 13.41
C ASP A 187 -20.19 10.06 13.00
N CYS A 188 -20.01 10.36 11.71
CA CYS A 188 -19.63 11.72 11.27
C CYS A 188 -20.37 12.23 10.04
N CYS A 189 -20.23 11.56 8.89
CA CYS A 189 -20.66 12.08 7.59
C CYS A 189 -21.72 11.23 6.91
N ALA A 190 -22.34 10.28 7.63
CA ALA A 190 -23.37 9.34 7.16
C ALA A 190 -24.52 10.05 6.42
N VAL A 191 -24.95 11.20 6.96
CA VAL A 191 -26.13 11.95 6.51
C VAL A 191 -25.85 13.02 5.45
N LEU A 192 -24.59 13.20 5.06
CA LEU A 192 -24.25 14.20 4.03
C LEU A 192 -24.72 13.73 2.65
N GLU A 193 -25.10 14.68 1.80
CA GLU A 193 -25.35 14.41 0.38
C GLU A 193 -24.07 13.86 -0.26
N ARG A 194 -24.22 12.84 -1.12
CA ARG A 194 -23.11 12.15 -1.77
C ARG A 194 -23.39 11.95 -3.24
N ILE A 195 -22.32 12.02 -4.04
CA ILE A 195 -22.32 11.50 -5.40
C ILE A 195 -21.59 10.16 -5.35
N ASN A 196 -22.31 9.08 -5.66
CA ASN A 196 -21.74 7.74 -5.67
C ASN A 196 -20.94 7.55 -6.97
N PHE A 197 -19.77 6.93 -6.82
CA PHE A 197 -18.96 6.51 -7.95
C PHE A 197 -19.39 5.12 -8.42
N PRO A 198 -19.23 4.80 -9.72
CA PRO A 198 -19.55 3.48 -10.24
C PRO A 198 -18.83 2.36 -9.47
N ALA A 199 -19.62 1.43 -8.96
CA ALA A 199 -19.18 0.18 -8.37
C ALA A 199 -20.08 -0.93 -8.92
N PHE A 200 -19.58 -2.17 -8.89
CA PHE A 200 -20.35 -3.32 -9.31
C PHE A 200 -21.55 -3.50 -8.38
N GLU A 201 -22.74 -3.60 -8.97
CA GLU A 201 -23.96 -3.96 -8.27
C GLU A 201 -24.40 -5.33 -8.82
N PRO A 202 -24.39 -6.39 -7.98
CA PRO A 202 -24.83 -7.70 -8.43
C PRO A 202 -26.31 -7.65 -8.82
N SER A 203 -26.67 -8.41 -9.85
CA SER A 203 -28.05 -8.57 -10.32
C SER A 203 -28.95 -9.00 -9.15
N THR A 204 -30.20 -8.53 -9.13
CA THR A 204 -31.17 -8.90 -8.07
C THR A 204 -31.40 -10.41 -7.94
N ALA A 205 -31.18 -11.19 -9.02
CA ALA A 205 -31.22 -12.65 -8.98
C ALA A 205 -30.04 -13.27 -8.21
N ASP A 206 -28.84 -12.67 -8.29
CA ASP A 206 -27.64 -13.14 -7.59
C ASP A 206 -27.66 -12.74 -6.10
N GLN A 207 -28.34 -11.63 -5.76
CA GLN A 207 -28.55 -11.21 -4.36
C GLN A 207 -29.41 -12.20 -3.57
N GLU A 208 -30.42 -12.79 -4.20
CA GLU A 208 -31.27 -13.82 -3.56
C GLU A 208 -30.50 -15.13 -3.35
N GLN A 209 -29.57 -15.48 -4.24
CA GLN A 209 -28.69 -16.65 -4.10
C GLN A 209 -27.59 -16.46 -3.06
N ALA A 210 -26.94 -15.29 -3.00
CA ALA A 210 -25.93 -14.99 -1.98
C ALA A 210 -26.54 -14.91 -0.57
N ALA A 211 -27.76 -14.37 -0.44
CA ALA A 211 -28.50 -14.36 0.83
C ALA A 211 -28.96 -15.76 1.27
N ALA A 212 -29.18 -16.68 0.32
CA ALA A 212 -29.47 -18.08 0.61
C ALA A 212 -28.22 -18.83 1.10
N ASP A 213 -27.04 -18.59 0.49
CA ASP A 213 -25.77 -19.20 0.91
C ASP A 213 -25.29 -18.70 2.29
N GLU A 214 -25.49 -17.42 2.63
CA GLU A 214 -25.15 -16.90 3.97
C GLU A 214 -26.08 -17.45 5.08
N SER A 215 -27.25 -17.98 4.72
CA SER A 215 -28.22 -18.54 5.67
C SER A 215 -27.98 -20.00 6.07
N GLU A 216 -27.05 -20.70 5.42
CA GLU A 216 -26.67 -22.10 5.75
C GLU A 216 -25.46 -22.22 6.70
N ALA A 217 -24.84 -21.10 7.12
CA ALA A 217 -23.78 -21.15 8.14
C ALA A 217 -24.37 -21.36 9.56
N PRO A 218 -23.77 -22.20 10.43
CA PRO A 218 -24.37 -22.51 11.74
C PRO A 218 -24.35 -21.29 12.66
N HIS A 219 -25.54 -20.81 13.04
CA HIS A 219 -25.78 -19.79 14.05
C HIS A 219 -25.14 -20.15 15.40
N VAL A 220 -24.19 -19.34 15.87
CA VAL A 220 -23.82 -19.27 17.30
C VAL A 220 -24.57 -18.09 17.91
N GLU A 221 -25.51 -18.40 18.80
CA GLU A 221 -26.40 -17.46 19.48
C GLU A 221 -25.61 -16.61 20.50
N LEU A 222 -25.59 -15.28 20.31
CA LEU A 222 -25.11 -14.32 21.30
C LEU A 222 -26.25 -13.33 21.60
N GLU A 223 -26.79 -13.45 22.81
CA GLU A 223 -27.84 -12.60 23.39
C GLU A 223 -27.44 -11.09 23.44
N PRO A 224 -28.38 -10.15 23.22
CA PRO A 224 -28.08 -8.71 23.17
C PRO A 224 -28.10 -8.05 24.55
N PRO A 225 -27.19 -7.11 24.89
CA PRO A 225 -27.33 -6.32 26.10
C PRO A 225 -28.31 -5.16 25.88
N ARG A 226 -29.28 -5.11 26.80
CA ARG A 226 -30.34 -4.11 26.92
C ARG A 226 -29.81 -2.70 27.13
N SER A 227 -30.42 -1.78 26.40
CA SER A 227 -30.38 -0.32 26.55
C SER A 227 -30.65 0.16 27.98
N ARG A 228 -29.76 1.01 28.52
CA ARG A 228 -30.11 2.04 29.52
C ARG A 228 -29.31 3.32 29.32
N SER A 229 -29.96 4.31 28.74
CA SER A 229 -29.63 5.73 28.85
C SER A 229 -29.94 6.26 30.26
N ARG A 230 -29.06 7.08 30.86
CA ARG A 230 -29.37 8.42 31.42
C ARG A 230 -28.13 9.07 32.08
N ALA A 231 -27.94 10.34 31.75
CA ALA A 231 -26.88 11.25 32.16
C ALA A 231 -26.77 11.52 33.68
N LYS A 232 -25.56 11.92 34.12
CA LYS A 232 -25.39 13.09 35.01
C LYS A 232 -23.95 13.61 35.01
N SER A 233 -23.82 14.89 34.70
CA SER A 233 -22.67 15.76 34.94
C SER A 233 -22.35 15.82 36.43
N LEU A 234 -21.07 15.97 36.80
CA LEU A 234 -20.61 16.74 37.97
C LEU A 234 -19.10 17.03 37.86
N SER A 235 -18.78 18.30 37.97
CA SER A 235 -17.45 18.89 38.16
C SER A 235 -16.88 18.59 39.55
N HIS A 236 -15.58 18.33 39.66
CA HIS A 236 -14.76 18.96 40.70
C HIS A 236 -13.25 18.88 40.38
N SER A 237 -12.62 20.01 40.64
CA SER A 237 -11.21 20.36 40.49
C SER A 237 -10.39 20.07 41.75
N GLU A 238 -9.06 20.00 41.55
CA GLU A 238 -7.95 20.15 42.52
C GLU A 238 -7.72 19.00 43.51
N SER A 239 -6.52 18.60 43.93
CA SER A 239 -5.12 18.94 43.66
C SER A 239 -4.29 17.83 44.32
N SER A 240 -3.09 17.51 43.81
CA SER A 240 -1.89 17.23 44.63
C SER A 240 -0.73 16.81 43.75
N SER A 241 0.20 17.75 43.64
CA SER A 241 1.59 17.60 43.24
C SER A 241 2.33 16.50 44.02
N ARG A 242 3.12 15.67 43.34
CA ARG A 242 4.45 15.25 43.81
C ARG A 242 5.39 14.97 42.64
N SER A 243 6.50 15.70 42.67
CA SER A 243 7.65 15.75 41.79
C SER A 243 8.55 14.51 41.93
N ALA A 244 9.13 14.04 40.83
CA ALA A 244 10.53 13.60 40.73
C ALA A 244 10.89 13.29 39.26
N SER A 245 11.84 14.05 38.72
CA SER A 245 12.67 13.69 37.56
C SER A 245 14.09 13.38 38.10
N PRO A 246 15.12 13.15 37.27
CA PRO A 246 15.34 12.10 36.26
C PRO A 246 16.71 11.41 36.46
N LEU A 247 17.00 10.34 35.71
CA LEU A 247 18.36 9.84 35.44
C LEU A 247 18.37 9.39 33.97
N SER A 248 19.02 10.05 33.00
CA SER A 248 20.47 10.08 32.65
C SER A 248 21.09 8.68 32.64
N GLU A 249 21.84 8.20 31.65
CA GLU A 249 22.51 8.80 30.48
C GLU A 249 23.17 7.66 29.65
N SER A 250 23.90 8.05 28.60
CA SER A 250 24.86 7.30 27.73
C SER A 250 24.24 6.63 26.49
N ASP A 251 24.41 7.10 25.25
CA ASP A 251 25.54 7.70 24.50
C ASP A 251 26.52 6.65 23.96
N PHE A 252 26.46 6.41 22.64
CA PHE A 252 27.63 6.04 21.84
C PHE A 252 27.40 6.37 20.35
N SER A 253 28.17 7.36 19.89
CA SER A 253 28.31 7.73 18.49
C SER A 253 29.37 6.89 17.76
N SER A 254 29.19 6.81 16.43
CA SER A 254 30.23 6.70 15.39
C SER A 254 30.92 5.32 15.25
N GLN A 255 31.41 4.83 14.10
CA GLN A 255 32.02 5.47 12.93
C GLN A 255 31.87 4.57 11.68
N SER A 256 31.92 5.20 10.51
CA SER A 256 32.27 4.59 9.21
C SER A 256 33.75 4.15 9.19
N PRO A 257 34.15 3.33 8.21
CA PRO A 257 35.33 3.73 7.43
C PRO A 257 35.15 3.57 5.92
N VAL A 258 35.80 4.49 5.22
CA VAL A 258 36.15 4.48 3.80
C VAL A 258 37.51 3.80 3.59
N SER A 259 37.74 3.21 2.40
CA SER A 259 39.01 3.06 1.62
C SER A 259 38.84 1.87 0.64
N SER A 260 38.61 2.04 -0.66
CA SER A 260 39.57 2.28 -1.78
C SER A 260 40.58 1.15 -2.05
N ASN A 261 40.42 0.41 -3.15
CA ASN A 261 41.36 0.41 -4.30
C ASN A 261 40.94 -0.57 -5.42
N ASP A 262 41.25 -0.11 -6.63
CA ASP A 262 41.04 -0.67 -7.97
C ASP A 262 41.76 -1.98 -8.29
N SER A 263 41.22 -2.77 -9.25
CA SER A 263 41.79 -2.93 -10.61
C SER A 263 41.36 -4.25 -11.30
N ASP A 264 40.63 -4.08 -12.41
CA ASP A 264 40.86 -4.64 -13.76
C ASP A 264 40.97 -6.16 -14.06
N SER A 265 40.04 -6.58 -14.94
CA SER A 265 40.27 -7.15 -16.29
C SER A 265 39.79 -8.58 -16.60
N ALA A 266 38.80 -8.60 -17.51
CA ALA A 266 38.77 -9.27 -18.82
C ALA A 266 38.20 -10.70 -19.00
N SER A 267 37.09 -10.70 -19.77
CA SER A 267 36.74 -11.52 -20.93
C SER A 267 36.51 -13.03 -20.81
N SER A 268 35.31 -13.46 -21.21
CA SER A 268 35.14 -14.35 -22.37
C SER A 268 33.69 -14.36 -22.85
N ASP A 269 33.50 -13.95 -24.10
CA ASP A 269 32.29 -14.11 -24.90
C ASP A 269 31.91 -15.58 -25.08
N HIS A 270 30.61 -15.89 -25.19
CA HIS A 270 30.12 -16.86 -26.16
C HIS A 270 28.67 -16.55 -26.53
N ASP A 271 28.49 -16.47 -27.85
CA ASP A 271 27.30 -16.13 -28.60
C ASP A 271 26.46 -17.37 -28.90
N ASP A 272 25.22 -17.08 -29.26
CA ASP A 272 24.43 -17.72 -30.31
C ASP A 272 23.29 -18.72 -30.02
N SER A 273 22.20 -18.42 -30.76
CA SER A 273 21.19 -19.28 -31.38
C SER A 273 19.78 -19.38 -30.80
N ASP A 274 18.94 -18.53 -31.38
CA ASP A 274 17.53 -18.71 -31.77
C ASP A 274 17.08 -20.15 -32.03
N LYS A 275 15.88 -20.50 -31.54
CA LYS A 275 14.96 -21.43 -32.21
C LYS A 275 13.50 -21.05 -31.95
N SER A 276 12.90 -20.42 -32.96
CA SER A 276 11.46 -20.38 -33.19
C SER A 276 10.96 -21.74 -33.69
N ILE A 277 9.79 -22.18 -33.24
CA ILE A 277 9.01 -23.23 -33.91
C ILE A 277 7.51 -22.93 -33.80
N SER A 278 6.88 -23.15 -34.95
CA SER A 278 5.53 -22.82 -35.38
C SER A 278 4.47 -23.84 -34.96
N LEU A 279 3.27 -23.32 -34.69
CA LEU A 279 1.90 -23.76 -35.02
C LEU A 279 1.57 -25.24 -35.29
N SER A 280 0.46 -25.69 -34.68
CA SER A 280 -0.64 -26.54 -35.24
C SER A 280 -1.63 -26.85 -34.10
N ASP A 281 -2.96 -26.96 -34.22
CA ASP A 281 -3.98 -26.78 -35.26
C ASP A 281 -5.33 -26.86 -34.51
N ALA A 282 -6.24 -25.92 -34.72
CA ALA A 282 -7.50 -26.06 -35.44
C ALA A 282 -8.66 -26.79 -34.71
N GLN A 283 -9.74 -26.04 -34.43
CA GLN A 283 -11.05 -26.36 -35.00
C GLN A 283 -12.04 -25.19 -34.85
N THR A 284 -12.31 -24.55 -35.98
CA THR A 284 -13.34 -23.54 -36.20
C THR A 284 -14.68 -24.25 -36.42
N GLN A 285 -15.73 -23.83 -35.71
CA GLN A 285 -17.10 -23.96 -36.20
C GLN A 285 -17.67 -22.55 -36.39
N GLN A 286 -18.21 -22.38 -37.59
CA GLN A 286 -18.69 -21.19 -38.24
C GLN A 286 -20.20 -21.09 -38.01
N THR A 287 -20.69 -19.99 -37.44
CA THR A 287 -22.04 -19.47 -37.72
C THR A 287 -22.08 -17.95 -37.50
N ASP A 288 -22.32 -17.27 -38.62
CA ASP A 288 -23.16 -16.07 -38.82
C ASP A 288 -22.86 -14.78 -38.05
N ASP A 289 -22.34 -13.81 -38.80
CA ASP A 289 -22.28 -12.37 -38.50
C ASP A 289 -23.64 -11.77 -38.12
N PRO A 290 -23.64 -10.87 -37.12
CA PRO A 290 -24.51 -9.70 -37.15
C PRO A 290 -23.70 -8.40 -37.02
N ASP A 291 -23.94 -7.48 -37.96
CA ASP A 291 -23.69 -6.04 -37.99
C ASP A 291 -22.64 -5.43 -37.02
N ASP A 292 -21.55 -4.96 -37.63
CA ASP A 292 -20.38 -4.27 -37.06
C ASP A 292 -20.68 -2.91 -36.36
N ASP A 293 -21.96 -2.54 -36.20
CA ASP A 293 -22.40 -1.30 -35.53
C ASP A 293 -22.81 -1.51 -34.05
N ASP A 294 -23.06 -2.75 -33.60
CA ASP A 294 -23.49 -3.02 -32.21
C ASP A 294 -22.32 -3.40 -31.27
N ALA A 295 -21.18 -3.85 -31.82
CA ALA A 295 -19.98 -4.17 -31.04
C ALA A 295 -19.38 -2.93 -30.34
N ALA A 296 -19.52 -1.74 -30.95
CA ALA A 296 -19.09 -0.48 -30.35
C ALA A 296 -20.01 0.00 -29.20
N LYS A 297 -21.25 -0.51 -29.11
CA LYS A 297 -22.17 -0.25 -27.98
C LYS A 297 -22.06 -1.28 -26.86
N ALA A 298 -21.69 -2.53 -27.18
CA ALA A 298 -21.48 -3.58 -26.19
C ALA A 298 -20.29 -3.31 -25.24
N ALA A 299 -19.27 -2.57 -25.69
CA ALA A 299 -18.09 -2.22 -24.88
C ALA A 299 -18.36 -1.22 -23.73
N LEU A 300 -19.60 -0.73 -23.56
CA LEU A 300 -19.95 0.35 -22.64
C LEU A 300 -20.94 -0.04 -21.55
N VAL A 301 -21.39 -1.30 -21.51
CA VAL A 301 -22.27 -1.81 -20.46
C VAL A 301 -21.41 -2.45 -19.38
N PRO A 302 -21.47 -1.97 -18.12
CA PRO A 302 -20.79 -2.62 -17.03
C PRO A 302 -21.23 -4.08 -16.89
N SER A 303 -20.28 -5.00 -16.69
CA SER A 303 -20.61 -6.40 -16.38
C SER A 303 -21.44 -6.46 -15.11
N ASN A 304 -22.53 -7.25 -15.15
CA ASN A 304 -23.41 -7.52 -14.02
C ASN A 304 -23.17 -8.89 -13.39
N THR A 305 -22.27 -9.69 -13.97
CA THR A 305 -21.90 -11.04 -13.48
C THR A 305 -20.48 -11.10 -12.93
N GLU A 306 -19.58 -10.22 -13.40
CA GLU A 306 -18.18 -10.18 -13.01
C GLU A 306 -17.79 -8.80 -12.49
N TYR A 307 -17.02 -8.77 -11.41
CA TYR A 307 -16.48 -7.55 -10.83
C TYR A 307 -14.96 -7.52 -10.91
N LEU A 308 -14.40 -6.31 -10.89
CA LEU A 308 -12.97 -6.09 -10.77
C LEU A 308 -12.55 -6.33 -9.30
N PRO A 309 -11.67 -7.30 -8.99
CA PRO A 309 -11.25 -7.57 -7.61
C PRO A 309 -10.49 -6.39 -6.98
N GLY A 310 -9.71 -5.67 -7.80
CA GLY A 310 -8.89 -4.54 -7.39
C GLY A 310 -9.51 -3.17 -7.68
N MET A 311 -8.65 -2.16 -7.76
CA MET A 311 -9.06 -0.79 -8.09
C MET A 311 -9.11 -0.55 -9.59
N LEU A 312 -10.08 0.25 -10.03
CA LEU A 312 -10.19 0.66 -11.43
C LEU A 312 -9.01 1.56 -11.86
N HIS A 313 -8.35 1.19 -12.95
CA HIS A 313 -7.23 1.91 -13.53
C HIS A 313 -7.13 1.74 -15.05
N SER A 314 -6.20 2.47 -15.69
CA SER A 314 -6.08 2.52 -17.15
C SER A 314 -5.76 1.20 -17.84
N LEU A 315 -5.23 0.22 -17.10
CA LEU A 315 -4.95 -1.14 -17.61
C LEU A 315 -6.06 -2.15 -17.27
N SER A 316 -7.14 -1.73 -16.58
CA SER A 316 -8.21 -2.65 -16.20
C SER A 316 -9.02 -3.06 -17.45
N PRO A 317 -9.56 -4.29 -17.49
CA PRO A 317 -10.45 -4.72 -18.56
C PRO A 317 -11.63 -3.76 -18.73
N PRO A 318 -12.02 -3.40 -19.97
CA PRO A 318 -13.15 -2.51 -20.20
C PRO A 318 -14.45 -3.15 -19.69
N GLY A 319 -15.33 -2.34 -19.10
CA GLY A 319 -16.65 -2.78 -18.63
C GLY A 319 -16.67 -3.41 -17.23
N LEU A 320 -15.54 -3.75 -16.61
CA LEU A 320 -15.54 -4.24 -15.23
C LEU A 320 -15.50 -3.08 -14.22
N LEU A 321 -16.37 -3.15 -13.22
CA LEU A 321 -16.41 -2.19 -12.11
C LEU A 321 -15.89 -2.84 -10.82
N PRO A 322 -15.25 -2.07 -9.93
CA PRO A 322 -14.82 -2.59 -8.64
C PRO A 322 -16.00 -2.90 -7.75
N SER A 323 -15.88 -3.91 -6.87
CA SER A 323 -16.94 -4.27 -5.91
C SER A 323 -17.28 -3.18 -4.89
N TYR A 324 -16.39 -2.20 -4.72
CA TYR A 324 -16.62 -1.01 -3.90
C TYR A 324 -15.85 0.20 -4.46
N SER A 325 -16.35 1.40 -4.17
CA SER A 325 -15.62 2.62 -4.53
C SER A 325 -14.54 2.94 -3.48
N ALA A 326 -13.29 3.00 -3.91
CA ALA A 326 -12.17 3.54 -3.12
C ALA A 326 -12.19 5.07 -2.98
N TRP A 327 -13.04 5.75 -3.74
CA TRP A 327 -13.21 7.20 -3.78
C TRP A 327 -14.48 7.61 -3.03
N SER A 328 -14.55 8.83 -2.52
CA SER A 328 -15.78 9.35 -1.90
C SER A 328 -15.96 10.83 -2.19
N LEU A 329 -17.15 11.24 -2.63
CA LEU A 329 -17.49 12.63 -2.88
C LEU A 329 -18.73 13.03 -2.07
N VAL A 330 -18.54 13.94 -1.11
CA VAL A 330 -19.57 14.37 -0.17
C VAL A 330 -19.76 15.88 -0.20
N CYS A 331 -21.01 16.33 -0.04
CA CYS A 331 -21.37 17.74 0.10
C CYS A 331 -21.46 18.07 1.59
N LEU A 332 -20.61 18.99 2.06
CA LEU A 332 -20.65 19.49 3.42
C LEU A 332 -21.85 20.39 3.69
N GLY A 333 -22.45 20.96 2.64
CA GLY A 333 -23.57 21.88 2.69
C GLY A 333 -23.36 23.13 1.82
N PRO A 334 -24.03 24.26 2.14
CA PRO A 334 -23.95 25.49 1.37
C PRO A 334 -22.53 26.09 1.30
N SER A 335 -22.23 26.79 0.20
CA SER A 335 -20.93 27.45 -0.02
C SER A 335 -20.57 28.48 1.07
N SER A 336 -21.55 28.99 1.81
CA SER A 336 -21.35 29.92 2.92
C SER A 336 -20.70 29.29 4.15
N LEU A 337 -20.60 27.96 4.22
CA LEU A 337 -19.83 27.27 5.27
C LEU A 337 -18.34 27.59 5.21
N TYR A 338 -17.83 28.00 4.04
CA TYR A 338 -16.47 28.47 3.89
C TYR A 338 -16.41 30.00 3.85
N SER A 339 -15.52 30.57 4.66
CA SER A 339 -15.20 32.00 4.65
C SER A 339 -13.71 32.20 4.38
N HIS A 340 -13.38 32.98 3.34
CA HIS A 340 -12.00 33.27 2.98
C HIS A 340 -11.22 34.06 4.04
N ASN A 341 -11.92 34.77 4.94
CA ASN A 341 -11.30 35.53 6.03
C ASN A 341 -10.98 34.67 7.26
N ILE A 342 -11.63 33.52 7.38
CA ILE A 342 -11.56 32.68 8.59
C ILE A 342 -10.87 31.34 8.28
N GLY A 343 -11.05 30.81 7.07
CA GLY A 343 -10.61 29.48 6.69
C GLY A 343 -11.63 28.41 7.07
N ILE A 344 -11.16 27.16 7.15
CA ILE A 344 -11.92 26.00 7.62
C ILE A 344 -11.81 25.93 9.16
N GLN A 345 -12.93 25.87 9.88
CA GLN A 345 -12.95 25.85 11.35
C GLN A 345 -13.22 24.46 11.94
N ASP A 346 -14.21 23.73 11.43
CA ASP A 346 -14.71 22.49 12.04
C ASP A 346 -13.94 21.23 11.60
N GLN A 347 -12.65 21.35 11.35
CA GLN A 347 -11.82 20.24 10.87
C GLN A 347 -10.49 20.17 11.63
N PRO A 348 -10.23 19.08 12.37
CA PRO A 348 -9.03 18.95 13.21
C PRO A 348 -7.78 18.60 12.39
N GLY A 349 -6.62 18.72 13.01
CA GLY A 349 -5.34 18.24 12.46
C GLY A 349 -4.63 19.21 11.52
N PHE A 350 -5.24 20.31 11.12
CA PHE A 350 -4.58 21.30 10.26
C PHE A 350 -3.40 21.97 10.95
N VAL A 351 -2.27 22.04 10.25
CA VAL A 351 -1.14 22.89 10.62
C VAL A 351 -1.62 24.35 10.61
N ALA A 352 -1.24 25.11 11.63
CA ALA A 352 -1.67 26.49 11.81
C ALA A 352 -1.41 27.34 10.56
N GLY A 353 -2.44 28.04 10.08
CA GLY A 353 -2.37 28.93 8.92
C GLY A 353 -2.37 28.23 7.55
N THR A 354 -2.68 26.93 7.50
CA THR A 354 -2.75 26.16 6.25
C THR A 354 -4.18 25.74 5.87
N ASN A 355 -5.16 26.00 6.74
CA ASN A 355 -6.57 25.60 6.63
C ASN A 355 -7.42 26.53 5.73
N PHE A 356 -6.84 27.06 4.65
CA PHE A 356 -7.52 28.00 3.75
C PHE A 356 -7.57 27.44 2.33
N LEU A 357 -8.61 27.82 1.59
CA LEU A 357 -8.78 27.50 0.19
C LEU A 357 -8.28 28.65 -0.68
N LEU A 358 -7.81 28.33 -1.87
CA LEU A 358 -7.32 29.31 -2.84
C LEU A 358 -8.45 29.76 -3.77
N PRO A 359 -8.59 31.08 -4.04
CA PRO A 359 -9.54 31.57 -5.03
C PRO A 359 -9.07 31.23 -6.45
N TRP A 360 -9.98 30.68 -7.25
CA TRP A 360 -9.84 30.45 -8.67
C TRP A 360 -10.80 31.37 -9.43
N ASP A 361 -10.25 32.37 -10.11
CA ASP A 361 -11.02 33.28 -10.95
C ASP A 361 -11.26 32.65 -12.32
N VAL A 362 -12.53 32.45 -12.67
CA VAL A 362 -12.94 31.79 -13.91
C VAL A 362 -13.72 32.78 -14.74
N ALA A 363 -13.26 33.05 -15.95
CA ALA A 363 -14.02 33.83 -16.93
C ALA A 363 -15.10 32.95 -17.58
N VAL A 364 -16.35 33.36 -17.44
CA VAL A 364 -17.51 32.72 -18.05
C VAL A 364 -18.02 33.63 -19.16
N LYS A 365 -18.15 33.08 -20.37
CA LYS A 365 -18.83 33.74 -21.48
C LYS A 365 -20.30 33.39 -21.37
N VAL A 366 -21.17 34.35 -21.05
CA VAL A 366 -22.61 34.09 -21.07
C VAL A 366 -23.22 34.74 -22.30
N ASP A 367 -23.89 33.91 -23.08
CA ASP A 367 -24.64 34.35 -24.23
C ASP A 367 -25.88 35.14 -23.78
N LYS A 368 -26.10 36.31 -24.39
CA LYS A 368 -27.14 37.26 -23.99
C LYS A 368 -28.54 36.65 -24.13
N ASP A 369 -28.72 35.81 -25.14
CA ASP A 369 -30.03 35.22 -25.48
C ASP A 369 -30.39 34.03 -24.57
N ARG A 370 -29.41 33.40 -23.90
CA ARG A 370 -29.62 32.21 -23.06
C ARG A 370 -30.05 32.51 -21.63
N TRP A 371 -29.83 33.74 -21.12
CA TRP A 371 -30.09 34.08 -19.71
C TRP A 371 -30.67 35.49 -19.49
N PRO A 372 -31.88 35.81 -19.98
CA PRO A 372 -32.46 37.17 -19.91
C PRO A 372 -32.55 37.76 -18.50
N SER A 373 -32.83 36.92 -17.49
CA SER A 373 -33.00 37.31 -16.09
C SER A 373 -31.72 37.81 -15.40
N LEU A 374 -30.53 37.48 -15.93
CA LEU A 374 -29.26 38.07 -15.47
C LEU A 374 -29.10 39.53 -15.94
N TRP A 375 -29.84 39.95 -16.97
CA TRP A 375 -29.73 41.27 -17.59
C TRP A 375 -30.77 42.28 -17.07
N GLU A 376 -31.89 41.82 -16.50
CA GLU A 376 -33.01 42.68 -16.07
C GLU A 376 -32.99 43.08 -14.57
N GLY A 377 -31.97 42.67 -13.81
CA GLY A 377 -31.89 42.95 -12.36
C GLY A 377 -30.89 44.04 -11.95
N LYS A 378 -31.09 44.63 -10.77
CA LYS A 378 -30.14 45.55 -10.08
C LYS A 378 -28.70 45.02 -9.94
N ARG A 379 -28.46 43.71 -10.16
CA ARG A 379 -27.14 43.06 -10.16
C ARG A 379 -26.28 43.33 -11.41
N ALA A 380 -26.87 43.79 -12.52
CA ALA A 380 -26.12 44.17 -13.71
C ALA A 380 -25.13 45.34 -13.46
N GLN A 381 -25.40 46.17 -12.44
CA GLN A 381 -24.57 47.32 -12.06
C GLN A 381 -23.27 46.94 -11.32
N THR A 382 -23.20 45.75 -10.71
CA THR A 382 -22.00 45.29 -9.97
C THR A 382 -20.99 44.59 -10.89
N TRP A 383 -21.41 44.18 -12.09
CA TRP A 383 -20.58 43.48 -13.06
C TRP A 383 -19.97 44.49 -14.02
N LYS A 384 -18.90 45.18 -13.60
CA LYS A 384 -18.10 46.04 -14.49
C LYS A 384 -17.31 45.17 -15.48
N GLY A 385 -18.00 44.64 -16.49
CA GLY A 385 -17.36 44.00 -17.65
C GLY A 385 -16.87 45.04 -18.64
N LYS A 386 -15.65 44.85 -19.13
CA LYS A 386 -15.07 45.63 -20.23
C LYS A 386 -15.83 45.23 -21.50
N LYS A 387 -16.64 46.13 -22.08
CA LYS A 387 -17.21 45.91 -23.43
C LYS A 387 -16.04 45.83 -24.41
N ASN A 388 -15.71 44.65 -24.91
CA ASN A 388 -14.84 44.55 -26.08
C ASN A 388 -15.62 45.07 -27.28
N ALA A 389 -15.01 45.99 -28.04
CA ALA A 389 -15.61 46.71 -29.16
C ALA A 389 -15.88 45.86 -30.43
N LYS A 390 -16.03 44.54 -30.27
CA LYS A 390 -16.39 43.60 -31.34
C LYS A 390 -17.33 42.57 -30.75
N GLY A 391 -18.64 42.75 -30.98
CA GLY A 391 -19.77 41.80 -31.03
C GLY A 391 -19.82 40.47 -30.24
N ASP A 392 -18.87 40.16 -29.36
CA ASP A 392 -18.75 38.91 -28.63
C ASP A 392 -19.26 39.14 -27.19
N GLY A 393 -20.02 38.19 -26.65
CA GLY A 393 -20.82 38.34 -25.42
C GLY A 393 -20.08 38.88 -24.18
N MET A 394 -20.85 39.34 -23.19
CA MET A 394 -20.28 39.88 -21.94
C MET A 394 -19.66 38.75 -21.10
N GLN A 395 -18.35 38.83 -20.88
CA GLN A 395 -17.62 37.96 -19.97
C GLN A 395 -17.72 38.48 -18.53
N PHE A 396 -18.06 37.60 -17.60
CA PHE A 396 -17.92 37.88 -16.16
C PHE A 396 -17.06 36.82 -15.48
N THR A 397 -16.34 37.25 -14.45
CA THR A 397 -15.46 36.37 -13.68
C THR A 397 -16.17 35.88 -12.42
N VAL A 398 -16.20 34.57 -12.21
CA VAL A 398 -16.72 33.94 -10.99
C VAL A 398 -15.57 33.38 -10.17
N LYS A 399 -15.74 33.35 -8.85
CA LYS A 399 -14.76 32.80 -7.91
C LYS A 399 -15.19 31.42 -7.43
N VAL A 400 -14.39 30.41 -7.75
CA VAL A 400 -14.44 29.08 -7.13
C VAL A 400 -13.34 29.04 -6.06
N PHE A 401 -13.53 28.36 -4.93
CA PHE A 401 -12.42 28.14 -4.00
C PHE A 401 -12.00 26.67 -4.03
N ILE A 402 -10.69 26.44 -4.15
CA ILE A 402 -10.09 25.10 -4.26
C ILE A 402 -9.04 24.90 -3.16
N GLY A 403 -9.06 23.75 -2.50
CA GLY A 403 -8.00 23.30 -1.60
C GLY A 403 -7.51 21.92 -1.99
N VAL A 404 -6.21 21.71 -1.86
CA VAL A 404 -5.52 20.44 -2.13
C VAL A 404 -4.88 20.01 -0.82
N GLU A 405 -5.53 19.06 -0.14
CA GLU A 405 -5.22 18.67 1.24
C GLU A 405 -4.34 17.43 1.31
N TYR A 406 -3.23 17.57 2.03
CA TYR A 406 -2.33 16.49 2.39
C TYR A 406 -2.53 16.07 3.84
N GLU A 407 -2.40 14.77 4.11
CA GLU A 407 -2.53 14.16 5.43
C GLU A 407 -1.40 13.15 5.66
N CYS A 408 -0.73 13.20 6.82
CA CYS A 408 0.31 12.24 7.19
C CYS A 408 -0.21 11.16 8.15
N HIS A 409 0.57 10.11 8.35
CA HIS A 409 0.26 9.00 9.27
C HIS A 409 0.04 9.41 10.74
N HIS A 410 0.51 10.59 11.16
CA HIS A 410 0.29 11.15 12.50
C HIS A 410 -0.97 12.05 12.57
N GLY A 411 -1.70 12.23 11.47
CA GLY A 411 -2.91 13.06 11.43
C GLY A 411 -2.66 14.56 11.23
N HIS A 412 -1.42 15.00 10.94
CA HIS A 412 -1.20 16.38 10.52
C HIS A 412 -1.73 16.59 9.11
N ARG A 413 -2.44 17.70 8.92
CA ARG A 413 -3.08 18.08 7.65
C ARG A 413 -2.62 19.46 7.22
N PHE A 414 -2.53 19.69 5.91
CA PHE A 414 -2.24 21.02 5.38
C PHE A 414 -2.67 21.13 3.92
N MET A 415 -2.94 22.36 3.48
CA MET A 415 -3.17 22.66 2.06
C MET A 415 -1.86 23.02 1.37
N CYS A 416 -1.74 22.74 0.07
CA CYS A 416 -0.68 23.28 -0.78
C CYS A 416 -1.20 24.40 -1.67
N SER A 417 -0.36 25.44 -1.90
CA SER A 417 -0.66 26.54 -2.81
C SER A 417 -0.10 26.35 -4.22
N SER A 418 0.82 25.41 -4.39
CA SER A 418 1.34 24.94 -5.68
C SER A 418 2.00 23.57 -5.50
N PRO A 419 2.39 22.87 -6.58
CA PRO A 419 3.03 21.55 -6.49
C PRO A 419 4.26 21.50 -5.57
N GLU A 420 4.99 22.62 -5.44
CA GLU A 420 6.23 22.70 -4.67
C GLU A 420 6.07 23.40 -3.32
N ARG A 421 4.88 23.91 -3.00
CA ARG A 421 4.70 24.86 -1.89
C ARG A 421 3.47 24.54 -1.04
N MET A 422 3.73 24.30 0.23
CA MET A 422 2.70 24.31 1.29
C MET A 422 2.09 25.71 1.43
N LEU A 423 0.77 25.79 1.54
CA LEU A 423 0.06 27.03 1.79
C LEU A 423 0.42 27.54 3.19
N ARG A 424 0.72 28.83 3.30
CA ARG A 424 0.83 29.53 4.58
C ARG A 424 0.18 30.90 4.45
N THR A 425 -0.75 31.21 5.34
CA THR A 425 -1.32 32.55 5.45
C THR A 425 -0.32 33.53 6.04
N THR A 426 -0.52 34.83 5.75
CA THR A 426 0.18 35.88 6.48
C THR A 426 -0.25 35.89 7.95
N SER A 427 0.51 36.57 8.81
CA SER A 427 0.15 36.78 10.22
C SER A 427 -1.26 37.37 10.43
N THR A 428 -1.81 38.03 9.39
CA THR A 428 -3.16 38.58 9.34
C THR A 428 -4.23 37.62 8.82
N GLY A 429 -3.89 36.35 8.54
CA GLY A 429 -4.83 35.34 8.02
C GLY A 429 -5.18 35.50 6.53
N LEU A 430 -4.50 36.37 5.79
CA LEU A 430 -4.80 36.63 4.39
C LEU A 430 -4.06 35.65 3.46
N VAL A 431 -4.81 35.02 2.55
CA VAL A 431 -4.28 34.25 1.44
C VAL A 431 -3.99 35.18 0.26
N LYS A 432 -2.74 35.28 -0.16
CA LYS A 432 -2.32 36.08 -1.34
C LYS A 432 -2.24 35.25 -2.62
N ASP A 433 -2.08 33.94 -2.50
CA ASP A 433 -1.97 33.02 -3.63
C ASP A 433 -3.35 32.79 -4.28
N ASN A 434 -3.35 32.42 -5.56
CA ASN A 434 -4.56 32.00 -6.29
C ASN A 434 -4.44 30.53 -6.70
N ALA A 435 -5.56 29.93 -7.09
CA ALA A 435 -5.64 28.51 -7.40
C ALA A 435 -5.12 28.12 -8.80
N ASN A 436 -4.62 29.07 -9.61
CA ASN A 436 -4.25 28.76 -11.00
C ASN A 436 -3.16 27.70 -11.10
N LYS A 437 -2.19 27.70 -10.17
CA LYS A 437 -1.12 26.69 -10.15
C LYS A 437 -1.66 25.31 -9.81
N ILE A 438 -2.50 25.19 -8.79
CA ILE A 438 -3.07 23.91 -8.37
C ILE A 438 -4.12 23.36 -9.35
N ALA A 439 -4.82 24.23 -10.08
CA ALA A 439 -5.85 23.81 -11.04
C ALA A 439 -5.26 23.31 -12.37
N ASN A 440 -4.15 23.91 -12.82
CA ASN A 440 -3.58 23.69 -14.15
C ASN A 440 -2.28 22.88 -14.16
N SER A 441 -1.75 22.48 -13.00
CA SER A 441 -0.50 21.70 -12.89
C SER A 441 -0.77 20.33 -12.29
N HIS A 442 0.15 19.39 -12.51
CA HIS A 442 0.18 18.14 -11.75
C HIS A 442 0.48 18.44 -10.28
N MET A 443 -0.31 17.88 -9.38
CA MET A 443 -0.06 17.97 -7.93
C MET A 443 0.63 16.70 -7.46
N PRO A 444 1.70 16.76 -6.64
CA PRO A 444 2.36 15.55 -6.18
C PRO A 444 1.43 14.74 -5.28
N LEU A 445 1.47 13.41 -5.38
CA LEU A 445 0.69 12.53 -4.50
C LEU A 445 1.25 12.55 -3.07
N TYR A 446 2.55 12.81 -2.92
CA TYR A 446 3.27 12.81 -1.66
C TYR A 446 3.98 14.15 -1.44
N PHE A 447 3.90 14.69 -0.22
CA PHE A 447 4.51 15.97 0.15
C PHE A 447 5.15 15.90 1.55
N PRO A 448 6.29 16.55 1.81
CA PRO A 448 6.91 16.53 3.15
C PRO A 448 6.00 17.10 4.25
N CYS A 449 5.84 16.36 5.35
CA CYS A 449 5.14 16.79 6.56
C CYS A 449 6.07 17.61 7.49
N LEU A 450 5.52 18.57 8.22
CA LEU A 450 6.21 19.32 9.29
C LEU A 450 6.19 18.60 10.64
N CYS A 451 6.14 17.27 10.61
CA CYS A 451 6.07 16.41 11.77
C CYS A 451 7.37 16.53 12.59
N ARG A 452 7.26 16.66 13.92
CA ARG A 452 8.43 16.66 14.83
C ARG A 452 8.87 15.22 15.09
N SER A 453 9.62 14.64 14.15
CA SER A 453 10.18 13.29 14.27
C SER A 453 11.63 13.26 13.79
N ALA A 454 12.41 12.29 14.30
CA ALA A 454 13.81 12.12 13.92
C ALA A 454 14.00 11.86 12.41
N LYS A 455 13.01 11.21 11.77
CA LYS A 455 12.96 10.99 10.32
C LYS A 455 11.91 11.90 9.68
N PRO A 456 12.20 12.56 8.54
CA PRO A 456 11.19 13.30 7.78
C PRO A 456 9.99 12.40 7.47
N GLN A 457 8.79 12.92 7.72
CA GLN A 457 7.55 12.20 7.42
C GLN A 457 6.97 12.70 6.11
N VAL A 458 6.27 11.82 5.41
CA VAL A 458 5.54 12.14 4.19
C VAL A 458 4.05 12.25 4.52
N ALA A 459 3.39 13.23 3.92
CA ALA A 459 1.95 13.36 3.87
C ALA A 459 1.46 13.00 2.47
N GLN A 460 0.33 12.32 2.38
CA GLN A 460 -0.31 11.95 1.11
C GLN A 460 -1.44 12.90 0.78
N LEU A 461 -1.64 13.19 -0.50
CA LEU A 461 -2.81 13.91 -0.99
C LEU A 461 -4.07 13.06 -0.74
N MET A 462 -4.91 13.50 0.19
CA MET A 462 -6.07 12.73 0.64
C MET A 462 -7.40 13.38 0.27
N ARG A 463 -7.49 14.72 0.17
CA ARG A 463 -8.77 15.40 -0.11
C ARG A 463 -8.61 16.60 -1.03
N LEU A 464 -9.61 16.80 -1.89
CA LEU A 464 -9.82 18.04 -2.64
C LEU A 464 -11.06 18.74 -2.09
N HIS A 465 -10.93 20.02 -1.79
CA HIS A 465 -11.99 20.87 -1.27
C HIS A 465 -12.45 21.82 -2.37
N ILE A 466 -13.74 21.88 -2.66
CA ILE A 466 -14.29 22.69 -3.74
C ILE A 466 -15.52 23.44 -3.23
N VAL A 467 -15.45 24.77 -3.26
CA VAL A 467 -16.59 25.65 -2.96
C VAL A 467 -17.07 26.25 -4.27
N THR A 468 -18.26 25.82 -4.71
CA THR A 468 -18.86 26.23 -5.98
C THR A 468 -19.55 27.61 -5.85
N PRO A 469 -19.56 28.42 -6.91
CA PRO A 469 -20.12 29.76 -6.87
C PRO A 469 -21.66 29.72 -6.91
N LYS A 470 -22.27 30.87 -6.61
CA LYS A 470 -23.72 31.12 -6.79
C LYS A 470 -24.12 31.43 -8.23
N ALA A 471 -23.16 31.43 -9.16
CA ALA A 471 -23.37 31.74 -10.57
C ALA A 471 -23.86 30.50 -11.33
N PRO A 472 -24.54 30.66 -12.49
CA PRO A 472 -25.09 29.56 -13.28
C PRO A 472 -24.00 28.79 -14.06
N VAL A 473 -23.05 28.22 -13.34
CA VAL A 473 -21.98 27.38 -13.88
C VAL A 473 -21.84 26.14 -13.03
N HIS A 474 -21.51 25.02 -13.67
CA HIS A 474 -21.17 23.78 -12.98
C HIS A 474 -19.66 23.62 -12.96
N VAL A 475 -19.11 23.45 -11.76
CA VAL A 475 -17.74 22.99 -11.59
C VAL A 475 -17.74 21.48 -11.76
N THR A 476 -16.79 20.94 -12.53
CA THR A 476 -16.67 19.50 -12.80
C THR A 476 -15.38 18.93 -12.25
N LEU A 477 -15.42 17.66 -11.82
CA LEU A 477 -14.25 16.93 -11.34
C LEU A 477 -13.94 15.71 -12.22
N ASN A 478 -12.68 15.54 -12.59
CA ASN A 478 -12.16 14.38 -13.32
C ASN A 478 -10.82 13.92 -12.70
N PRO A 479 -10.84 13.41 -11.46
CA PRO A 479 -9.61 13.06 -10.76
C PRO A 479 -8.93 11.87 -11.43
N ARG A 480 -7.63 12.01 -11.68
CA ARG A 480 -6.79 10.96 -12.28
C ARG A 480 -5.46 10.92 -11.56
N VAL A 481 -5.12 9.80 -10.94
CA VAL A 481 -3.92 9.68 -10.11
C VAL A 481 -2.98 8.65 -10.69
N GLN A 482 -1.71 9.01 -10.80
CA GLN A 482 -0.64 8.12 -11.18
C GLN A 482 0.29 7.97 -9.97
N PRO A 483 0.33 6.81 -9.28
CA PRO A 483 1.07 6.66 -8.03
C PRO A 483 2.59 6.44 -8.21
N GLY A 484 3.07 6.29 -9.44
CA GLY A 484 4.50 6.19 -9.77
C GLY A 484 4.78 6.32 -11.27
N PRO A 485 6.04 6.48 -11.71
CA PRO A 485 6.40 6.77 -13.11
C PRO A 485 5.82 5.80 -14.15
N SER A 486 5.84 4.50 -13.86
CA SER A 486 5.32 3.42 -14.73
C SER A 486 3.97 2.88 -14.27
N ALA A 487 3.35 3.50 -13.26
CA ALA A 487 2.09 3.05 -12.72
C ALA A 487 0.93 3.40 -13.67
N PRO A 488 -0.13 2.58 -13.70
CA PRO A 488 -1.36 2.91 -14.41
C PRO A 488 -2.03 4.13 -13.77
N VAL A 489 -2.95 4.74 -14.52
CA VAL A 489 -3.71 5.89 -14.05
C VAL A 489 -5.00 5.38 -13.39
N PHE A 490 -5.17 5.69 -12.11
CA PHE A 490 -6.35 5.37 -11.31
C PHE A 490 -7.39 6.48 -11.41
N PHE A 491 -8.66 6.09 -11.49
CA PHE A 491 -9.79 7.03 -11.59
C PHE A 491 -11.08 6.41 -11.02
N PRO A 492 -12.12 7.22 -10.70
CA PRO A 492 -13.33 6.73 -10.02
C PRO A 492 -14.34 5.98 -10.92
N GLY A 493 -14.12 5.94 -12.24
CA GLY A 493 -14.94 5.17 -13.19
C GLY A 493 -16.08 5.91 -13.88
N ASN A 494 -16.31 7.19 -13.59
CA ASN A 494 -17.36 7.96 -14.28
C ASN A 494 -17.05 8.11 -15.79
N LYS A 495 -18.08 7.93 -16.63
CA LYS A 495 -18.00 8.15 -18.08
C LYS A 495 -17.75 9.61 -18.44
N GLU A 496 -18.34 10.52 -17.68
CA GLU A 496 -18.19 11.97 -17.82
C GLU A 496 -17.64 12.61 -16.53
N PRO A 497 -16.96 13.77 -16.61
CA PRO A 497 -16.58 14.54 -15.43
C PRO A 497 -17.78 14.81 -14.51
N VAL A 498 -17.58 14.60 -13.21
CA VAL A 498 -18.64 14.72 -12.21
C VAL A 498 -19.02 16.18 -12.03
N LYS A 499 -20.29 16.52 -12.31
CA LYS A 499 -20.84 17.87 -12.17
C LYS A 499 -21.26 18.13 -10.72
N LEU A 500 -20.70 19.17 -10.12
CA LEU A 500 -21.04 19.60 -8.76
C LEU A 500 -22.27 20.51 -8.75
N SER A 501 -23.03 20.45 -7.66
CA SER A 501 -24.13 21.39 -7.40
C SER A 501 -23.60 22.81 -7.16
N GLN A 502 -24.43 23.80 -7.49
CA GLN A 502 -24.09 25.21 -7.33
C GLN A 502 -24.18 25.65 -5.88
N SER A 503 -23.46 26.72 -5.54
CA SER A 503 -23.49 27.33 -4.20
C SER A 503 -23.32 26.33 -3.06
N ALA A 504 -22.43 25.35 -3.23
CA ALA A 504 -22.20 24.23 -2.32
C ALA A 504 -20.72 24.07 -1.99
N TYR A 505 -20.42 23.36 -0.91
CA TYR A 505 -19.08 22.98 -0.50
C TYR A 505 -18.93 21.45 -0.57
N TRP A 506 -18.14 21.00 -1.53
CA TRP A 506 -17.84 19.60 -1.80
C TRP A 506 -16.45 19.21 -1.32
N VAL A 507 -16.31 17.96 -0.87
CA VAL A 507 -15.04 17.32 -0.51
C VAL A 507 -14.94 15.99 -1.25
N LEU A 508 -13.92 15.87 -2.09
CA LEU A 508 -13.52 14.62 -2.74
C LEU A 508 -12.39 13.98 -1.94
N ARG A 509 -12.60 12.78 -1.41
CA ARG A 509 -11.57 11.96 -0.78
C ARG A 509 -10.97 10.99 -1.80
N LEU A 510 -9.64 10.99 -1.86
CA LEU A 510 -8.83 10.10 -2.69
C LEU A 510 -8.52 8.78 -1.95
N PRO A 511 -8.20 7.69 -2.67
CA PRO A 511 -7.75 6.44 -2.07
C PRO A 511 -6.53 6.63 -1.15
N PHE A 512 -6.49 5.85 -0.07
CA PHE A 512 -5.35 5.79 0.85
C PHE A 512 -4.25 4.89 0.30
N VAL A 513 -4.61 3.72 -0.24
CA VAL A 513 -3.69 2.83 -0.97
C VAL A 513 -4.06 2.83 -2.45
N TYR A 514 -3.05 2.77 -3.31
CA TYR A 514 -3.22 2.46 -4.73
C TYR A 514 -2.59 1.10 -4.99
N GLU A 515 -3.35 0.18 -5.58
CA GLU A 515 -2.92 -1.19 -5.85
C GLU A 515 -3.32 -1.55 -7.28
N GLY A 516 -2.35 -2.02 -8.07
CA GLY A 516 -2.60 -2.58 -9.39
C GLY A 516 -2.20 -4.05 -9.43
N ASP A 517 -2.17 -4.63 -10.63
CA ASP A 517 -1.93 -6.08 -10.79
C ASP A 517 -0.56 -6.56 -10.27
N ALA A 518 0.43 -5.67 -10.19
CA ALA A 518 1.76 -5.95 -9.64
C ALA A 518 1.86 -5.78 -8.11
N GLY A 519 0.76 -5.43 -7.43
CA GLY A 519 0.70 -5.15 -6.00
C GLY A 519 0.60 -3.66 -5.64
N PRO A 520 0.76 -3.32 -4.35
CA PRO A 520 0.54 -1.97 -3.85
C PRO A 520 1.69 -1.01 -4.18
N TYR A 521 1.34 0.21 -4.56
CA TYR A 521 2.28 1.31 -4.74
C TYR A 521 2.58 1.96 -3.39
N LEU A 522 3.76 1.67 -2.84
CA LEU A 522 4.16 2.13 -1.52
C LEU A 522 4.59 3.62 -1.53
N PRO A 523 4.30 4.37 -0.45
CA PRO A 523 4.79 5.73 -0.29
C PRO A 523 6.33 5.76 -0.15
N PRO A 524 6.99 6.88 -0.53
CA PRO A 524 8.43 7.02 -0.38
C PRO A 524 8.85 7.00 1.10
N ARG A 525 9.92 6.26 1.42
CA ARG A 525 10.37 6.03 2.81
C ARG A 525 11.11 7.20 3.45
N ASP A 526 11.78 8.05 2.66
CA ASP A 526 12.77 9.01 3.18
C ASP A 526 12.43 10.50 2.99
N GLY A 527 11.14 10.86 2.86
CA GLY A 527 10.75 12.27 2.68
C GLY A 527 11.17 12.87 1.32
N ALA A 528 11.95 12.14 0.52
CA ALA A 528 12.28 12.47 -0.84
C ALA A 528 10.99 12.47 -1.69
N PRO A 529 10.79 13.48 -2.57
CA PRO A 529 9.71 13.46 -3.52
C PRO A 529 9.79 12.19 -4.36
N CYS A 530 8.70 11.41 -4.41
CA CYS A 530 8.60 10.32 -5.37
C CYS A 530 8.39 10.96 -6.75
N GLU A 531 9.44 11.00 -7.56
CA GLU A 531 9.32 11.43 -8.95
C GLU A 531 8.25 10.57 -9.63
N GLY A 532 7.25 11.21 -10.23
CA GLY A 532 6.18 10.53 -10.97
C GLY A 532 4.89 10.23 -10.20
N ALA A 533 4.87 10.29 -8.87
CA ALA A 533 3.63 10.10 -8.09
C ALA A 533 2.81 11.40 -8.02
N ARG A 534 1.67 11.47 -8.72
CA ARG A 534 0.93 12.73 -8.94
C ARG A 534 -0.57 12.54 -9.20
N LEU A 535 -1.36 13.52 -8.75
CA LEU A 535 -2.67 13.85 -9.32
C LEU A 535 -2.44 14.61 -10.64
N LEU A 536 -3.04 14.11 -11.72
CA LEU A 536 -2.89 14.69 -13.04
C LEU A 536 -3.63 16.03 -13.18
N SER A 537 -3.05 16.95 -13.97
CA SER A 537 -3.73 18.19 -14.37
C SER A 537 -5.02 17.88 -15.12
N GLY A 538 -5.95 18.86 -15.16
CA GLY A 538 -7.27 18.64 -15.76
C GLY A 538 -8.27 17.98 -14.81
N CYS A 539 -7.94 17.88 -13.51
CA CYS A 539 -8.87 17.43 -12.48
C CYS A 539 -10.08 18.36 -12.34
N TYR A 540 -9.92 19.66 -12.60
CA TYR A 540 -10.97 20.66 -12.44
C TYR A 540 -11.41 21.18 -13.81
N GLY A 541 -12.71 21.24 -14.04
CA GLY A 541 -13.30 21.79 -15.26
C GLY A 541 -14.52 22.65 -14.94
N ILE A 542 -14.98 23.40 -15.94
CA ILE A 542 -16.14 24.29 -15.81
C ILE A 542 -17.01 24.13 -17.05
N VAL A 543 -18.30 23.89 -16.80
CA VAL A 543 -19.31 23.70 -17.83
C VAL A 543 -20.42 24.71 -17.58
N GLU A 544 -20.83 25.40 -18.65
CA GLU A 544 -21.95 26.33 -18.59
C GLU A 544 -23.26 25.57 -18.34
N GLN A 545 -24.13 26.14 -17.51
CA GLN A 545 -25.46 25.58 -17.32
C GLN A 545 -26.30 25.79 -18.59
N THR A 546 -26.81 24.70 -19.16
CA THR A 546 -27.88 24.76 -20.16
C THR A 546 -29.14 25.27 -19.48
N PRO A 547 -29.80 26.33 -19.99
CA PRO A 547 -31.03 26.81 -19.39
C PRO A 547 -32.06 25.69 -19.39
N ILE A 548 -32.75 25.54 -18.25
CA ILE A 548 -33.93 24.66 -18.15
C ILE A 548 -34.96 25.27 -19.10
N ARG A 549 -35.34 24.50 -20.14
CA ARG A 549 -36.36 24.91 -21.11
C ARG A 549 -37.73 25.03 -20.47
#